data_AF-A0A950FC87-F1
#
_entry.id   AF-A0A950FC87-F1
#
_cell.length_a   1.000
_cell.length_b   1.000
_cell.length_c   1.000
_cell.angle_alpha   90.00
_cell.angle_beta   90.00
_cell.angle_gamma   90.00
#
_symmetry.space_group_name_H-M   'P 1'
#
loop_
_entity.id
_entity.type
_entity.pdbx_description
1 polymer ?
#
loop_
_entity_poly.entity_id
_entity_poly.type
_entity_poly.pdbx_seq_one_letter_code
_entity_poly.pdbx_strand_id
1 'polypeptide(L)'
;MVIVETLHYSNQLLSHNRITVLESNLVNGRILIAALLVLIVVFGRKLAKMILTLRALALTPLMSRILSNWVKGHSYSEEEFLRADGAGGLWVEQRRKALDGLAALLRTEGAKSIAWATELRENFSDLRFTDANRVPFPFMRVMREKFMLSSAVTASAGPHLRDLDGRMTLDISGSYGLNVAGFDRYKQWISKGWELVKDLGPVLGPLHPVTAENIALLRSISKLDEVSFHMSGTEAIMAAVRLARFNTRRPLIVCFSGAYHGWWDGVQPGLGSERSLRDCLTLKDMNSSSLDVIRARAKEIAGVLINPVQAFHPNSPPPSDTVLLTSGFRKTQDSTAEYTHWLQKLREVCTTCDIPLIFDEVYSGFRLAPGGAQEYYGIAADMVVYGKTVAGGMPIGLVCGKKVLMQRFDPEHPMRIAYVVGTFSAHPLVMGAMNEFLRWVVQPSTAQLYRDANQRCNEWVRSTNEILA
;
A
#
# COMPACT_ATOMS: atom_id res chain seq x y z
N MET A 1 31.30 -37.31 -84.91
CA MET A 1 30.27 -37.63 -83.90
C MET A 1 30.77 -37.34 -82.48
N VAL A 2 31.32 -36.15 -82.22
CA VAL A 2 31.74 -35.68 -80.88
C VAL A 2 31.71 -34.14 -80.84
N ILE A 3 30.63 -33.50 -81.28
CA ILE A 3 30.43 -32.03 -81.10
C ILE A 3 28.96 -31.70 -80.69
N VAL A 4 28.03 -32.66 -80.76
CA VAL A 4 26.61 -32.42 -80.43
C VAL A 4 26.25 -32.78 -78.97
N GLU A 5 27.04 -33.60 -78.27
CA GLU A 5 26.74 -34.00 -76.88
C GLU A 5 27.22 -32.99 -75.81
N THR A 6 28.24 -32.17 -76.09
CA THR A 6 28.82 -31.25 -75.10
C THR A 6 27.99 -29.97 -74.89
N LEU A 7 27.19 -29.58 -75.89
CA LEU A 7 26.29 -28.42 -75.82
C LEU A 7 24.95 -28.74 -75.13
N HIS A 8 24.55 -30.02 -75.06
CA HIS A 8 23.32 -30.41 -74.36
C HIS A 8 23.53 -30.53 -72.84
N TYR A 9 24.70 -31.01 -72.40
CA TYR A 9 25.04 -31.09 -70.98
C TYR A 9 25.30 -29.72 -70.32
N SER A 10 25.89 -28.77 -71.07
CA SER A 10 26.18 -27.43 -70.54
C SER A 10 24.92 -26.57 -70.34
N ASN A 11 23.90 -26.72 -71.19
CA ASN A 11 22.61 -26.03 -71.04
C ASN A 11 21.74 -26.65 -69.92
N GLN A 12 21.86 -27.95 -69.64
CA GLN A 12 21.19 -28.58 -68.49
C GLN A 12 21.83 -28.18 -67.15
N LEU A 13 23.15 -28.07 -67.07
CA LEU A 13 23.85 -27.62 -65.85
C LEU A 13 23.65 -26.12 -65.56
N LEU A 14 23.62 -25.26 -66.58
CA LEU A 14 23.35 -23.82 -66.42
C LEU A 14 21.87 -23.52 -66.11
N SER A 15 20.93 -24.33 -66.61
CA SER A 15 19.52 -24.21 -66.24
C SER A 15 19.25 -24.76 -64.83
N HIS A 16 19.83 -25.90 -64.44
CA HIS A 16 19.72 -26.40 -63.08
C HIS A 16 20.34 -25.44 -62.05
N ASN A 17 21.55 -24.90 -62.27
CA ASN A 17 22.17 -23.94 -61.34
C ASN A 17 21.42 -22.60 -61.28
N ARG A 18 20.78 -22.14 -62.37
CA ARG A 18 19.91 -20.94 -62.32
C ARG A 18 18.63 -21.21 -61.55
N ILE A 19 18.04 -22.40 -61.68
CA ILE A 19 16.82 -22.79 -60.95
C ILE A 19 17.12 -22.92 -59.45
N THR A 20 18.21 -23.56 -59.03
CA THR A 20 18.59 -23.65 -57.61
C THR A 20 18.95 -22.29 -57.01
N VAL A 21 19.59 -21.38 -57.76
CA VAL A 21 19.87 -20.01 -57.27
C VAL A 21 18.59 -19.15 -57.21
N LEU A 22 17.67 -19.29 -58.16
CA LEU A 22 16.36 -18.63 -58.13
C LEU A 22 15.49 -19.18 -56.99
N GLU A 23 15.46 -20.50 -56.78
CA GLU A 23 14.79 -21.14 -55.65
C GLU A 23 15.41 -20.74 -54.32
N SER A 24 16.74 -20.68 -54.21
CA SER A 24 17.40 -20.19 -52.99
C SER A 24 17.11 -18.72 -52.73
N ASN A 25 17.05 -17.88 -53.77
CA ASN A 25 16.70 -16.46 -53.64
C ASN A 25 15.21 -16.23 -53.33
N LEU A 26 14.32 -17.07 -53.86
CA LEU A 26 12.89 -17.09 -53.52
C LEU A 26 12.66 -17.59 -52.09
N VAL A 27 13.37 -18.62 -51.65
CA VAL A 27 13.33 -19.13 -50.28
C VAL A 27 13.90 -18.08 -49.32
N ASN A 28 15.05 -17.46 -49.64
CA ASN A 28 15.63 -16.37 -48.86
C ASN A 28 14.73 -15.13 -48.83
N GLY A 29 14.07 -14.79 -49.95
CA GLY A 29 13.09 -13.70 -50.02
C GLY A 29 11.83 -13.99 -49.20
N ARG A 30 11.33 -15.23 -49.22
CA ARG A 30 10.20 -15.67 -48.38
C ARG A 30 10.56 -15.67 -46.89
N ILE A 31 11.78 -16.10 -46.54
CA ILE A 31 12.30 -16.04 -45.16
C ILE A 31 12.43 -14.58 -44.71
N LEU A 32 12.93 -13.69 -45.56
CA LEU A 32 13.06 -12.27 -45.25
C LEU A 32 11.69 -11.61 -45.05
N ILE A 33 10.71 -11.89 -45.92
CA ILE A 33 9.34 -11.39 -45.77
C ILE A 33 8.70 -11.95 -44.50
N ALA A 34 8.86 -13.24 -44.21
CA ALA A 34 8.36 -13.85 -42.98
C ALA A 34 9.01 -13.23 -41.74
N ALA A 35 10.32 -12.98 -41.75
CA ALA A 35 11.03 -12.30 -40.67
C ALA A 35 10.54 -10.85 -40.49
N LEU A 36 10.29 -10.13 -41.59
CA LEU A 36 9.76 -8.77 -41.56
C LEU A 36 8.33 -8.74 -40.98
N LEU A 37 7.47 -9.69 -41.39
CA LEU A 37 6.12 -9.84 -40.85
C LEU A 37 6.15 -10.18 -39.35
N VAL A 38 7.05 -11.06 -38.92
CA VAL A 38 7.25 -11.36 -37.49
C VAL A 38 7.72 -10.11 -36.75
N LEU A 39 8.66 -9.34 -37.28
CA LEU A 39 9.11 -8.08 -36.68
C LEU A 39 7.98 -7.05 -36.59
N ILE A 40 7.16 -6.89 -37.63
CA ILE A 40 5.99 -6.00 -37.63
C ILE A 40 4.98 -6.44 -36.56
N VAL A 41 4.70 -7.74 -36.45
CA VAL A 41 3.77 -8.27 -35.44
C VAL A 41 4.33 -8.08 -34.02
N VAL A 42 5.63 -8.35 -33.81
CA VAL A 42 6.28 -8.18 -32.49
C VAL A 42 6.35 -6.71 -32.10
N PHE A 43 6.75 -5.84 -33.01
CA PHE A 43 6.81 -4.39 -32.79
C PHE A 43 5.42 -3.81 -32.59
N GLY A 44 4.45 -4.20 -33.41
CA GLY A 44 3.04 -3.81 -33.28
C GLY A 44 2.45 -4.24 -31.93
N ARG A 45 2.74 -5.46 -31.46
CA ARG A 45 2.34 -5.93 -30.12
C ARG A 45 3.00 -5.13 -29.00
N LYS A 46 4.30 -4.82 -29.12
CA LYS A 46 5.00 -3.98 -28.13
C LYS A 46 4.43 -2.56 -28.10
N LEU A 47 4.17 -1.97 -29.26
CA LEU A 47 3.58 -0.64 -29.39
C LEU A 47 2.16 -0.59 -28.81
N ALA A 48 1.32 -1.58 -29.13
CA ALA A 48 -0.03 -1.70 -28.57
C ALA A 48 0.01 -1.82 -27.04
N LYS A 49 0.88 -2.69 -26.50
CA LYS A 49 1.10 -2.80 -25.04
C LYS A 49 1.53 -1.48 -24.43
N MET A 50 2.44 -0.75 -25.07
CA MET A 50 2.93 0.54 -24.60
C MET A 50 1.80 1.57 -24.56
N ILE A 51 1.00 1.68 -25.63
CA ILE A 51 -0.14 2.61 -25.71
C ILE A 51 -1.18 2.27 -24.63
N LEU A 52 -1.53 0.98 -24.47
CA LEU A 52 -2.44 0.53 -23.42
C LEU A 52 -1.89 0.90 -22.03
N THR A 53 -0.61 0.63 -21.79
CA THR A 53 0.05 0.95 -20.53
C THR A 53 -0.01 2.44 -20.24
N LEU A 54 0.31 3.30 -21.21
CA LEU A 54 0.25 4.76 -21.05
C LEU A 54 -1.15 5.27 -20.71
N ARG A 55 -2.21 4.66 -21.28
CA ARG A 55 -3.60 5.02 -20.97
C ARG A 55 -3.99 4.68 -19.53
N ALA A 56 -3.50 3.55 -19.02
CA ALA A 56 -3.83 3.05 -17.69
C ALA A 56 -2.94 3.62 -16.57
N LEU A 57 -1.72 4.05 -16.88
CA LEU A 57 -0.79 4.60 -15.90
C LEU A 57 -1.36 5.85 -15.23
N ALA A 58 -1.22 5.91 -13.91
CA ALA A 58 -1.41 7.14 -13.17
C ALA A 58 -0.14 7.97 -13.26
N LEU A 59 -0.18 9.05 -14.04
CA LEU A 59 0.97 9.91 -14.26
C LEU A 59 1.23 10.87 -13.09
N THR A 60 0.23 11.14 -12.25
CA THR A 60 0.33 12.14 -11.18
C THR A 60 1.45 11.86 -10.16
N PRO A 61 1.65 10.62 -9.67
CA PRO A 61 2.79 10.30 -8.80
C PRO A 61 4.15 10.60 -9.48
N LEU A 62 4.29 10.26 -10.76
CA LEU A 62 5.52 10.54 -11.50
C LEU A 62 5.72 12.05 -11.72
N MET A 63 4.65 12.75 -12.13
CA MET A 63 4.70 14.19 -12.40
C MET A 63 4.96 14.99 -11.13
N SER A 64 4.32 14.65 -10.02
CA SER A 64 4.55 15.32 -8.73
C SER A 64 6.02 15.22 -8.29
N ARG A 65 6.65 14.05 -8.44
CA ARG A 65 8.10 13.88 -8.18
C ARG A 65 8.99 14.71 -9.10
N ILE A 66 8.62 14.88 -10.37
CA ILE A 66 9.37 15.75 -11.28
C ILE A 66 9.18 17.22 -10.89
N LEU A 67 7.94 17.62 -10.59
CA LEU A 67 7.56 18.98 -10.27
C LEU A 67 8.05 19.42 -8.89
N SER A 68 8.26 18.51 -7.93
CA SER A 68 8.74 18.88 -6.59
C SER A 68 10.08 19.60 -6.62
N ASN A 69 10.93 19.33 -7.61
CA ASN A 69 12.20 20.04 -7.80
C ASN A 69 12.02 21.50 -8.29
N TRP A 70 10.83 21.84 -8.78
CA TRP A 70 10.50 23.16 -9.35
C TRP A 70 9.64 23.99 -8.43
N VAL A 71 8.88 23.35 -7.53
CA VAL A 71 8.06 24.03 -6.53
C VAL A 71 8.97 24.70 -5.51
N LYS A 72 9.01 26.03 -5.53
CA LYS A 72 9.70 26.82 -4.52
C LYS A 72 8.84 26.95 -3.28
N GLY A 73 9.47 26.92 -2.11
CA GLY A 73 8.81 27.25 -0.86
C GLY A 73 8.21 28.65 -0.91
N HIS A 74 6.94 28.76 -0.57
CA HIS A 74 6.21 30.01 -0.40
C HIS A 74 5.33 29.91 0.84
N SER A 75 5.11 31.03 1.52
CA SER A 75 4.18 31.07 2.65
C SER A 75 3.36 32.33 2.57
N TYR A 76 2.06 32.19 2.81
CA TYR A 76 1.13 33.30 2.87
C TYR A 76 1.48 34.25 4.02
N SER A 77 1.25 35.54 3.78
CA SER A 77 0.96 36.51 4.83
C SER A 77 -0.26 36.09 5.64
N GLU A 78 -0.41 36.64 6.85
CA GLU A 78 -1.61 36.37 7.64
C GLU A 78 -2.87 36.81 6.90
N GLU A 79 -2.83 37.94 6.18
CA GLU A 79 -3.95 38.43 5.39
C GLU A 79 -4.27 37.48 4.22
N GLU A 80 -3.27 37.03 3.46
CA GLU A 80 -3.44 36.04 2.39
C GLU A 80 -3.97 34.71 2.92
N PHE A 81 -3.51 34.26 4.10
CA PHE A 81 -3.99 33.06 4.77
C PHE A 81 -5.49 33.17 5.10
N LEU A 82 -5.90 34.29 5.71
CA LEU A 82 -7.28 34.52 6.13
C LEU A 82 -8.23 34.73 4.93
N ARG A 83 -7.67 35.15 3.78
CA ARG A 83 -8.37 35.40 2.52
C ARG A 83 -8.12 34.36 1.45
N ALA A 84 -7.55 33.20 1.77
CA ALA A 84 -7.15 32.20 0.76
C ALA A 84 -8.33 31.71 -0.09
N ASP A 85 -9.56 31.82 0.42
CA ASP A 85 -10.82 31.49 -0.24
C ASP A 85 -11.59 32.72 -0.76
N GLY A 86 -10.98 33.91 -0.75
CA GLY A 86 -11.61 35.16 -1.20
C GLY A 86 -12.52 35.84 -0.17
N ALA A 87 -12.43 35.47 1.11
CA ALA A 87 -13.28 36.04 2.17
C ALA A 87 -13.17 37.58 2.27
N GLY A 88 -14.32 38.23 2.51
CA GLY A 88 -14.43 39.67 2.75
C GLY A 88 -13.92 40.09 4.14
N GLY A 89 -13.72 41.39 4.36
CA GLY A 89 -13.06 41.93 5.57
C GLY A 89 -13.73 41.54 6.89
N LEU A 90 -15.06 41.49 6.94
CA LEU A 90 -15.80 41.08 8.14
C LEU A 90 -15.47 39.63 8.57
N TRP A 91 -15.41 38.71 7.61
CA TRP A 91 -15.08 37.30 7.87
C TRP A 91 -13.60 37.12 8.23
N VAL A 92 -12.71 37.90 7.60
CA VAL A 92 -11.27 37.91 7.92
C VAL A 92 -11.05 38.31 9.37
N GLU A 93 -11.71 39.38 9.84
CA GLU A 93 -11.58 39.84 11.22
C GLU A 93 -12.13 38.81 12.22
N GLN A 94 -13.28 38.20 11.91
CA GLN A 94 -13.85 37.14 12.74
C GLN A 94 -12.94 35.91 12.81
N ARG A 95 -12.35 35.49 11.68
CA ARG A 95 -11.39 34.38 11.62
C ARG A 95 -10.14 34.69 12.42
N ARG A 96 -9.58 35.90 12.29
CA ARG A 96 -8.42 36.36 13.06
C ARG A 96 -8.68 36.24 14.56
N LYS A 97 -9.77 36.84 15.04
CA LYS A 97 -10.17 36.79 16.44
C LYS A 97 -10.35 35.36 16.95
N ALA A 98 -10.99 34.49 16.16
CA ALA A 98 -11.22 33.09 16.53
C ALA A 98 -9.90 32.29 16.61
N LEU A 99 -9.01 32.45 15.62
CA LEU A 99 -7.71 31.77 15.59
C LEU A 99 -6.80 32.23 16.73
N ASP A 100 -6.78 33.53 17.02
CA ASP A 100 -6.00 34.08 18.13
C ASP A 100 -6.53 33.61 19.49
N GLY A 101 -7.86 33.56 19.65
CA GLY A 101 -8.50 33.00 20.83
C GLY A 101 -8.15 31.53 21.04
N LEU A 102 -8.22 30.72 19.97
CA LEU A 102 -7.86 29.30 20.04
C LEU A 102 -6.37 29.10 20.33
N ALA A 103 -5.50 29.88 19.69
CA ALA A 103 -4.06 29.83 19.94
C ALA A 103 -3.72 30.20 21.39
N ALA A 104 -4.36 31.23 21.95
CA ALA A 104 -4.19 31.61 23.34
C ALA A 104 -4.65 30.51 24.31
N LEU A 105 -5.81 29.90 24.04
CA LEU A 105 -6.32 28.77 24.82
C LEU A 105 -5.31 27.61 24.82
N LEU A 106 -4.87 27.16 23.66
CA LEU A 106 -3.96 26.02 23.53
C LEU A 106 -2.59 26.29 24.15
N ARG A 107 -2.08 27.53 24.07
CA ARG A 107 -0.83 27.91 24.76
C ARG A 107 -0.98 27.90 26.27
N THR A 108 -2.12 28.34 26.79
CA THR A 108 -2.41 28.39 28.23
C THR A 108 -2.58 26.98 28.79
N GLU A 109 -3.30 26.12 28.07
CA GLU A 109 -3.59 24.75 28.53
C GLU A 109 -2.42 23.77 28.31
N GLY A 110 -1.53 24.04 27.35
CA GLY A 110 -0.47 23.12 26.91
C GLY A 110 0.95 23.57 27.19
N ALA A 111 1.19 24.42 28.18
CA ALA A 111 2.47 25.09 28.39
C ALA A 111 3.65 24.11 28.56
N LYS A 112 3.49 23.03 29.32
CA LYS A 112 4.54 22.01 29.50
C LYS A 112 4.76 21.22 28.22
N SER A 113 3.66 20.85 27.56
CA SER A 113 3.70 20.10 26.30
C SER A 113 4.43 20.89 25.20
N ILE A 114 4.22 22.21 25.12
CA ILE A 114 4.88 23.12 24.18
C ILE A 114 6.38 23.25 24.49
N ALA A 115 6.74 23.45 25.76
CA ALA A 115 8.12 23.55 26.18
C ALA A 115 8.91 22.28 25.80
N TRP A 116 8.35 21.11 26.12
CA TRP A 116 8.94 19.81 25.78
C TRP A 116 9.13 19.62 24.26
N ALA A 117 8.11 19.94 23.45
CA ALA A 117 8.20 19.80 22.00
C ALA A 117 9.24 20.75 21.39
N THR A 118 9.41 21.94 21.97
CA THR A 118 10.38 22.92 21.50
C THR A 118 11.81 22.43 21.72
N GLU A 119 12.09 21.85 22.89
CA GLU A 119 13.40 21.24 23.21
C GLU A 119 13.69 20.04 22.31
N LEU A 120 12.71 19.14 22.13
CA LEU A 120 12.89 17.93 21.34
C LEU A 120 13.11 18.21 19.85
N ARG A 121 12.51 19.28 19.31
CA ARG A 121 12.55 19.61 17.88
C ARG A 121 13.97 19.78 17.34
N GLU A 122 14.92 20.27 18.13
CA GLU A 122 16.32 20.42 17.70
C GLU A 122 17.02 19.07 17.51
N ASN A 123 16.61 18.06 18.27
CA ASN A 123 17.29 16.76 18.31
C ASN A 123 16.49 15.61 17.68
N PHE A 124 15.25 15.84 17.23
CA PHE A 124 14.38 14.81 16.66
C PHE A 124 13.93 15.15 15.24
N SER A 125 14.55 14.50 14.25
CA SER A 125 14.26 14.69 12.82
C SER A 125 12.81 14.43 12.47
N ASP A 126 12.19 13.41 13.07
CA ASP A 126 10.86 12.95 12.69
C ASP A 126 9.80 13.95 13.13
N LEU A 127 10.03 14.62 14.26
CA LEU A 127 9.19 15.73 14.71
C LEU A 127 9.32 16.92 13.77
N ARG A 128 10.55 17.27 13.33
CA ARG A 128 10.75 18.34 12.34
C ARG A 128 10.08 18.01 11.02
N PHE A 129 10.21 16.77 10.54
CA PHE A 129 9.55 16.30 9.33
C PHE A 129 8.03 16.39 9.46
N THR A 130 7.45 15.87 10.55
CA THR A 130 6.00 15.92 10.78
C THR A 130 5.49 17.36 10.87
N ASP A 131 6.17 18.23 11.61
CA ASP A 131 5.82 19.65 11.74
C ASP A 131 5.87 20.40 10.40
N ALA A 132 6.85 20.07 9.55
CA ALA A 132 7.02 20.67 8.24
C ALA A 132 5.99 20.16 7.21
N ASN A 133 5.44 18.96 7.35
CA ASN A 133 4.61 18.34 6.30
C ASN A 133 3.14 18.14 6.70
N ARG A 134 2.73 18.43 7.94
CA ARG A 134 1.33 18.31 8.38
C ARG A 134 0.41 19.41 7.85
N VAL A 135 0.97 20.54 7.42
CA VAL A 135 0.24 21.69 6.86
C VAL A 135 0.80 22.00 5.47
N PRO A 136 -0.04 22.18 4.44
CA PRO A 136 0.44 22.57 3.12
C PRO A 136 1.33 23.81 3.20
N PHE A 137 2.45 23.80 2.46
CA PHE A 137 3.51 24.80 2.61
C PHE A 137 3.08 26.28 2.55
N PRO A 138 2.05 26.70 1.77
CA PRO A 138 1.58 28.09 1.81
C PRO A 138 1.00 28.50 3.16
N PHE A 139 0.39 27.57 3.90
CA PHE A 139 -0.30 27.82 5.16
C PHE A 139 0.58 27.54 6.39
N MET A 140 1.71 26.87 6.18
CA MET A 140 2.55 26.31 7.23
C MET A 140 3.02 27.37 8.24
N ARG A 141 3.44 28.55 7.77
CA ARG A 141 3.98 29.61 8.63
C ARG A 141 2.97 30.05 9.69
N VAL A 142 1.79 30.51 9.26
CA VAL A 142 0.74 31.00 10.17
C VAL A 142 0.30 29.91 11.14
N MET A 143 0.12 28.67 10.64
CA MET A 143 -0.25 27.55 11.49
C MET A 143 0.83 27.22 12.53
N ARG A 144 2.12 27.29 12.17
CA ARG A 144 3.22 27.02 13.10
C ARG A 144 3.37 28.13 14.14
N GLU A 145 3.25 29.39 13.73
CA GLU A 145 3.32 30.55 14.63
C GLU A 145 2.17 30.56 15.64
N LYS A 146 0.93 30.29 15.18
CA LYS A 146 -0.26 30.29 16.05
C LYS A 146 -0.40 29.00 16.85
N PHE A 147 -0.16 27.84 16.23
CA PHE A 147 -0.40 26.52 16.81
C PHE A 147 0.89 25.71 16.92
N MET A 148 1.66 25.97 17.98
CA MET A 148 2.78 25.13 18.43
C MET A 148 2.24 23.86 19.10
N LEU A 149 1.49 23.04 18.37
CA LEU A 149 0.91 21.81 18.89
C LEU A 149 2.00 20.80 19.20
N SER A 150 1.98 20.27 20.43
CA SER A 150 2.75 19.12 20.87
C SER A 150 1.85 17.90 20.94
N SER A 151 2.33 16.76 20.44
CA SER A 151 1.63 15.47 20.53
C SER A 151 2.09 14.64 21.73
N ALA A 152 2.73 15.26 22.72
CA ALA A 152 3.24 14.57 23.89
C ALA A 152 2.10 14.02 24.75
N VAL A 153 2.07 12.70 24.91
CA VAL A 153 1.09 11.99 25.75
C VAL A 153 1.79 10.98 26.66
N THR A 154 1.26 10.83 27.87
CA THR A 154 1.86 10.02 28.95
C THR A 154 1.04 8.80 29.33
N ALA A 155 -0.28 8.83 29.04
CA ALA A 155 -1.18 7.75 29.39
C ALA A 155 -2.42 7.74 28.48
N SER A 156 -3.14 6.62 28.50
CA SER A 156 -4.48 6.49 27.91
C SER A 156 -5.46 5.94 28.95
N ALA A 157 -6.73 6.32 28.86
CA ALA A 157 -7.82 5.78 29.67
C ALA A 157 -9.13 5.82 28.87
N GLY A 158 -9.75 4.66 28.63
CA GLY A 158 -10.85 4.57 27.68
C GLY A 158 -10.44 5.11 26.30
N PRO A 159 -11.21 6.03 25.68
CA PRO A 159 -10.84 6.66 24.42
C PRO A 159 -10.02 7.95 24.59
N HIS A 160 -9.53 8.27 25.79
CA HIS A 160 -8.83 9.53 26.06
C HIS A 160 -7.32 9.33 26.22
N LEU A 161 -6.55 10.37 25.86
CA LEU A 161 -5.11 10.49 26.08
C LEU A 161 -4.83 11.58 27.09
N ARG A 162 -3.82 11.35 27.95
CA ARG A 162 -3.32 12.33 28.90
C ARG A 162 -2.06 12.98 28.36
N ASP A 163 -2.03 14.30 28.24
CA ASP A 163 -0.82 15.05 27.85
C ASP A 163 0.15 15.27 29.04
N LEU A 164 1.19 16.09 28.84
CA LEU A 164 2.16 16.46 29.89
C LEU A 164 1.62 17.49 30.88
N ASP A 165 0.57 18.22 30.50
CA ASP A 165 -0.12 19.20 31.33
C ASP A 165 -1.20 18.52 32.21
N GLY A 166 -1.47 17.24 31.96
CA GLY A 166 -2.41 16.41 32.73
C GLY A 166 -3.83 16.41 32.15
N ARG A 167 -4.05 17.06 31.00
CA ARG A 167 -5.36 17.14 30.35
C ARG A 167 -5.70 15.82 29.69
N MET A 168 -6.95 15.38 29.87
CA MET A 168 -7.52 14.25 29.14
C MET A 168 -8.22 14.75 27.87
N THR A 169 -7.78 14.29 26.70
CA THR A 169 -8.37 14.64 25.41
C THR A 169 -8.87 13.39 24.69
N LEU A 170 -10.01 13.51 23.99
CA LEU A 170 -10.58 12.41 23.22
C LEU A 170 -9.67 12.08 22.02
N ASP A 171 -9.22 10.83 21.91
CA ASP A 171 -8.45 10.37 20.76
C ASP A 171 -9.36 9.90 19.64
N ILE A 172 -9.67 10.83 18.73
CA ILE A 172 -10.37 10.52 17.49
C ILE A 172 -9.44 9.96 16.39
N SER A 173 -8.12 9.96 16.60
CA SER A 173 -7.14 9.38 15.66
C SER A 173 -7.06 7.86 15.77
N GLY A 174 -7.34 7.32 16.97
CA GLY A 174 -7.33 5.89 17.26
C GLY A 174 -6.00 5.22 16.96
N SER A 175 -4.87 5.92 17.19
CA SER A 175 -3.51 5.48 16.83
C SER A 175 -3.39 5.09 15.35
N TYR A 176 -3.76 6.00 14.44
CA TYR A 176 -3.72 5.79 12.98
C TYR A 176 -4.54 4.57 12.54
N GLY A 177 -5.66 4.33 13.21
CA GLY A 177 -6.49 3.16 12.97
C GLY A 177 -5.85 1.83 13.38
N LEU A 178 -4.96 1.82 14.38
CA LEU A 178 -4.58 0.58 15.06
C LEU A 178 -5.65 0.14 16.05
N ASN A 179 -6.24 1.08 16.79
CA ASN A 179 -7.10 0.77 17.93
C ASN A 179 -8.52 0.40 17.48
N VAL A 180 -8.85 -0.89 17.47
CA VAL A 180 -10.20 -1.40 17.11
C VAL A 180 -11.04 -1.79 18.33
N ALA A 181 -10.44 -1.86 19.52
CA ALA A 181 -11.04 -2.48 20.70
C ALA A 181 -10.97 -1.61 21.98
N GLY A 182 -10.34 -0.44 21.91
CA GLY A 182 -10.06 0.45 23.04
C GLY A 182 -8.70 0.16 23.68
N PHE A 183 -7.98 1.21 24.12
CA PHE A 183 -6.60 1.10 24.61
C PHE A 183 -6.43 0.13 25.79
N ASP A 184 -7.44 0.01 26.64
CA ASP A 184 -7.36 -0.83 27.83
C ASP A 184 -7.34 -2.33 27.48
N ARG A 185 -7.99 -2.74 26.38
CA ARG A 185 -7.87 -4.13 25.88
C ARG A 185 -6.47 -4.40 25.35
N TYR A 186 -5.87 -3.46 24.62
CA TYR A 186 -4.49 -3.58 24.14
C TYR A 186 -3.51 -3.75 25.30
N LYS A 187 -3.63 -2.94 26.36
CA LYS A 187 -2.81 -3.10 27.58
C LYS A 187 -2.98 -4.48 28.21
N GLN A 188 -4.21 -5.00 28.25
CA GLN A 188 -4.49 -6.35 28.77
C GLN A 188 -3.84 -7.44 27.91
N TRP A 189 -3.94 -7.35 26.58
CA TRP A 189 -3.31 -8.31 25.68
C TRP A 189 -1.78 -8.31 25.81
N ILE A 190 -1.17 -7.12 25.90
CA ILE A 190 0.27 -6.97 26.13
C ILE A 190 0.67 -7.60 27.47
N SER A 191 -0.04 -7.28 28.55
CA SER A 191 0.27 -7.79 29.89
C SER A 191 0.11 -9.32 29.97
N LYS A 192 -1.03 -9.88 29.53
CA LYS A 192 -1.27 -11.33 29.54
C LYS A 192 -0.34 -12.08 28.60
N GLY A 193 -0.12 -11.52 27.41
CA GLY A 193 0.81 -12.06 26.43
C GLY A 193 2.24 -12.09 26.96
N TRP A 194 2.65 -11.08 27.71
CA TRP A 194 3.94 -11.08 28.41
C TRP A 194 4.01 -12.17 29.48
N GLU A 195 3.00 -12.30 30.34
CA GLU A 195 2.98 -13.36 31.37
C GLU A 195 3.12 -14.77 30.79
N LEU A 196 2.59 -15.01 29.59
CA LEU A 196 2.72 -16.29 28.88
C LEU A 196 4.15 -16.59 28.41
N VAL A 197 4.94 -15.57 28.08
CA VAL A 197 6.24 -15.74 27.37
C VAL A 197 7.44 -15.24 28.18
N LYS A 198 7.22 -14.64 29.35
CA LYS A 198 8.25 -13.94 30.14
C LYS A 198 9.44 -14.82 30.53
N ASP A 199 9.22 -16.12 30.75
CA ASP A 199 10.28 -17.07 31.12
C ASP A 199 11.26 -17.31 29.96
N LEU A 200 10.80 -17.21 28.70
CA LEU A 200 11.68 -17.18 27.53
C LEU A 200 12.31 -15.80 27.34
N GLY A 201 11.58 -14.73 27.64
CA GLY A 201 12.07 -13.36 27.55
C GLY A 201 12.40 -12.93 26.11
N PRO A 202 13.57 -12.31 25.86
CA PRO A 202 13.92 -11.72 24.57
C PRO A 202 14.68 -12.68 23.63
N VAL A 203 14.65 -13.99 23.86
CA VAL A 203 15.39 -14.96 23.03
C VAL A 203 14.94 -14.88 21.56
N LEU A 204 15.93 -14.83 20.66
CA LEU A 204 15.76 -14.76 19.20
C LEU A 204 16.33 -16.00 18.53
N GLY A 205 15.72 -16.42 17.41
CA GLY A 205 16.12 -17.61 16.65
C GLY A 205 15.18 -18.80 16.93
N PRO A 206 15.26 -19.44 18.11
CA PRO A 206 14.24 -20.40 18.55
C PRO A 206 12.86 -19.75 18.68
N LEU A 207 11.81 -20.53 18.45
CA LEU A 207 10.43 -20.05 18.53
C LEU A 207 9.76 -20.50 19.83
N HIS A 208 8.98 -19.61 20.45
CA HIS A 208 8.07 -20.00 21.53
C HIS A 208 6.88 -20.81 20.97
N PRO A 209 6.35 -21.83 21.68
CA PRO A 209 5.22 -22.66 21.19
C PRO A 209 3.96 -21.88 20.79
N VAL A 210 3.72 -20.70 21.40
CA VAL A 210 2.59 -19.81 21.07
C VAL A 210 2.56 -19.43 19.57
N THR A 211 3.72 -19.41 18.90
CA THR A 211 3.82 -19.13 17.46
C THR A 211 3.01 -20.12 16.64
N ALA A 212 2.95 -21.40 17.03
CA ALA A 212 2.17 -22.41 16.33
C ALA A 212 0.66 -22.14 16.41
N GLU A 213 0.19 -21.69 17.58
CA GLU A 213 -1.22 -21.30 17.77
C GLU A 213 -1.57 -20.05 16.96
N ASN A 214 -0.70 -19.05 16.95
CA ASN A 214 -0.87 -17.85 16.13
C ASN A 214 -0.97 -18.20 14.64
N ILE A 215 -0.11 -19.10 14.15
CA ILE A 215 -0.18 -19.59 12.76
C ILE A 215 -1.52 -20.27 12.50
N ALA A 216 -1.99 -21.15 13.40
CA ALA A 216 -3.28 -21.83 13.24
C ALA A 216 -4.46 -20.84 13.17
N LEU A 217 -4.48 -19.85 14.07
CA LEU A 217 -5.50 -18.80 14.09
C LEU A 217 -5.44 -17.94 12.82
N LEU A 218 -4.26 -17.47 12.42
CA LEU A 218 -4.08 -16.66 11.20
C LEU A 218 -4.49 -17.41 9.93
N ARG A 219 -4.18 -18.71 9.82
CA ARG A 219 -4.65 -19.55 8.72
C ARG A 219 -6.17 -19.70 8.73
N SER A 220 -6.77 -19.89 9.92
CA SER A 220 -8.23 -20.00 10.05
C SER A 220 -8.97 -18.73 9.65
N ILE A 221 -8.37 -17.56 9.89
CA ILE A 221 -8.92 -16.24 9.58
C ILE A 221 -8.72 -15.93 8.09
N SER A 222 -7.48 -16.02 7.60
CA SER A 222 -7.13 -15.67 6.23
C SER A 222 -7.59 -16.69 5.18
N LYS A 223 -7.87 -17.94 5.60
CA LYS A 223 -8.13 -19.11 4.74
C LYS A 223 -6.96 -19.46 3.82
N LEU A 224 -5.74 -19.15 4.24
CA LEU A 224 -4.50 -19.41 3.50
C LEU A 224 -3.61 -20.45 4.20
N ASP A 225 -2.60 -20.94 3.49
CA ASP A 225 -1.85 -22.14 3.88
C ASP A 225 -0.69 -21.85 4.83
N GLU A 226 0.04 -20.76 4.61
CA GLU A 226 1.29 -20.46 5.30
C GLU A 226 1.36 -19.02 5.78
N VAL A 227 2.19 -18.77 6.79
CA VAL A 227 2.39 -17.46 7.44
C VAL A 227 3.88 -17.16 7.57
N SER A 228 4.28 -15.92 7.28
CA SER A 228 5.64 -15.40 7.50
C SER A 228 5.59 -14.11 8.32
N PHE A 229 6.44 -14.00 9.35
CA PHE A 229 6.47 -12.85 10.29
C PHE A 229 7.65 -11.90 10.01
N HIS A 230 7.37 -10.60 10.13
CA HIS A 230 8.26 -9.47 9.85
C HIS A 230 8.06 -8.35 10.89
N MET A 231 8.89 -7.31 10.87
CA MET A 231 8.87 -6.27 11.92
C MET A 231 7.90 -5.12 11.64
N SER A 232 7.50 -4.95 10.38
CA SER A 232 6.57 -3.91 9.98
C SER A 232 5.74 -4.33 8.78
N GLY A 233 4.62 -3.63 8.56
CA GLY A 233 3.84 -3.78 7.32
C GLY A 233 4.68 -3.54 6.07
N THR A 234 5.63 -2.58 6.10
CA THR A 234 6.56 -2.32 4.99
C THR A 234 7.43 -3.54 4.67
N GLU A 235 8.02 -4.17 5.69
CA GLU A 235 8.82 -5.38 5.48
C GLU A 235 7.97 -6.55 4.97
N ALA A 236 6.73 -6.67 5.45
CA ALA A 236 5.81 -7.70 4.99
C ALA A 236 5.40 -7.49 3.52
N ILE A 237 5.23 -6.25 3.07
CA ILE A 237 5.05 -5.91 1.65
C ILE A 237 6.29 -6.27 0.83
N MET A 238 7.50 -5.93 1.32
CA MET A 238 8.75 -6.31 0.67
C MET A 238 8.87 -7.82 0.52
N ALA A 239 8.51 -8.58 1.56
CA ALA A 239 8.50 -10.03 1.57
C ALA A 239 7.47 -10.58 0.57
N ALA A 240 6.22 -10.11 0.60
CA ALA A 240 5.17 -10.55 -0.31
C ALA A 240 5.54 -10.31 -1.78
N VAL A 241 6.08 -9.13 -2.12
CA VAL A 241 6.56 -8.82 -3.47
C VAL A 241 7.74 -9.71 -3.88
N ARG A 242 8.70 -9.94 -2.98
CA ARG A 242 9.85 -10.81 -3.26
C ARG A 242 9.39 -12.25 -3.51
N LEU A 243 8.48 -12.77 -2.70
CA LEU A 243 7.92 -14.12 -2.82
C LEU A 243 7.08 -14.27 -4.09
N ALA A 244 6.25 -13.27 -4.42
CA ALA A 244 5.48 -13.26 -5.66
C ALA A 244 6.40 -13.32 -6.89
N ARG A 245 7.45 -12.49 -6.94
CA ARG A 245 8.46 -12.51 -8.02
C ARG A 245 9.22 -13.82 -8.08
N PHE A 246 9.62 -14.34 -6.91
CA PHE A 246 10.31 -15.62 -6.81
C PHE A 246 9.45 -16.73 -7.42
N ASN A 247 8.22 -16.92 -6.95
CA ASN A 247 7.38 -18.05 -7.34
C ASN A 247 6.81 -17.94 -8.76
N THR A 248 6.47 -16.74 -9.22
CA THR A 248 5.94 -16.55 -10.59
C THR A 248 7.04 -16.43 -11.65
N ARG A 249 8.28 -16.10 -11.25
CA ARG A 249 9.40 -15.73 -12.15
C ARG A 249 9.09 -14.54 -13.06
N ARG A 250 8.16 -13.68 -12.64
CA ARG A 250 7.75 -12.47 -13.38
C ARG A 250 8.33 -11.23 -12.69
N PRO A 251 8.74 -10.19 -13.44
CA PRO A 251 9.45 -9.06 -12.83
C PRO A 251 8.52 -7.97 -12.26
N LEU A 252 7.34 -7.75 -12.85
CA LEU A 252 6.53 -6.57 -12.56
C LEU A 252 5.58 -6.79 -11.39
N ILE A 253 5.42 -5.76 -10.57
CA ILE A 253 4.29 -5.63 -9.66
C ILE A 253 3.34 -4.57 -10.22
N VAL A 254 2.04 -4.76 -10.01
CA VAL A 254 1.03 -3.71 -10.25
C VAL A 254 0.59 -3.17 -8.90
N CYS A 255 0.62 -1.84 -8.76
CA CYS A 255 0.00 -1.09 -7.66
C CYS A 255 -1.00 -0.08 -8.23
N PHE A 256 -1.82 0.52 -7.36
CA PHE A 256 -2.82 1.50 -7.76
C PHE A 256 -2.51 2.89 -7.20
N SER A 257 -2.87 3.94 -7.95
CA SER A 257 -2.68 5.32 -7.53
C SER A 257 -3.51 5.66 -6.29
N GLY A 258 -2.89 6.33 -5.32
CA GLY A 258 -3.52 6.67 -4.04
C GLY A 258 -3.29 5.62 -2.95
N ALA A 259 -2.75 4.45 -3.31
CA ALA A 259 -2.42 3.39 -2.38
C ALA A 259 -1.14 3.72 -1.58
N TYR A 260 -1.06 3.21 -0.36
CA TYR A 260 0.12 3.29 0.47
C TYR A 260 0.49 1.90 0.99
N HIS A 261 1.64 1.41 0.53
CA HIS A 261 2.15 0.06 0.81
C HIS A 261 3.42 0.10 1.68
N GLY A 262 3.55 1.14 2.51
CA GLY A 262 4.78 1.45 3.21
C GLY A 262 5.70 2.39 2.44
N TRP A 263 6.84 2.70 3.04
CA TRP A 263 7.83 3.66 2.50
C TRP A 263 8.93 2.98 1.67
N TRP A 264 8.82 1.68 1.39
CA TRP A 264 9.82 1.00 0.57
C TRP A 264 9.79 1.53 -0.86
N ASP A 265 10.92 2.03 -1.34
CA ASP A 265 11.07 2.63 -2.67
C ASP A 265 10.40 1.82 -3.79
N GLY A 266 10.48 0.48 -3.74
CA GLY A 266 9.96 -0.42 -4.78
C GLY A 266 8.47 -0.37 -5.05
N VAL A 267 7.69 0.25 -4.15
CA VAL A 267 6.24 0.45 -4.29
C VAL A 267 5.84 1.91 -4.06
N GLN A 268 6.81 2.85 -4.02
CA GLN A 268 6.58 4.28 -3.80
C GLN A 268 6.95 5.10 -5.07
N PRO A 269 6.04 5.20 -6.05
CA PRO A 269 6.28 5.90 -7.32
C PRO A 269 6.24 7.44 -7.23
N GLY A 270 5.72 7.96 -6.12
CA GLY A 270 5.41 9.38 -5.92
C GLY A 270 6.49 10.15 -5.18
N LEU A 271 6.06 11.18 -4.45
CA LEU A 271 6.94 11.97 -3.58
C LEU A 271 7.53 11.10 -2.45
N GLY A 272 8.72 11.48 -2.00
CA GLY A 272 9.43 10.82 -0.91
C GLY A 272 10.36 9.68 -1.34
N SER A 273 10.47 9.37 -2.64
CA SER A 273 11.42 8.39 -3.19
C SER A 273 12.15 8.95 -4.40
N GLU A 274 13.48 8.84 -4.42
CA GLU A 274 14.31 9.26 -5.56
C GLU A 274 14.45 8.15 -6.62
N ARG A 275 14.01 6.93 -6.31
CA ARG A 275 14.19 5.76 -7.18
C ARG A 275 13.27 5.82 -8.40
N SER A 276 13.85 5.62 -9.59
CA SER A 276 13.06 5.33 -10.80
C SER A 276 12.47 3.93 -10.75
N LEU A 277 11.14 3.81 -10.80
CA LEU A 277 10.43 2.54 -10.81
C LEU A 277 10.16 2.04 -12.22
N ARG A 278 10.88 0.98 -12.60
CA ARG A 278 10.69 0.25 -13.86
C ARG A 278 10.00 -1.10 -13.67
N ASP A 279 10.01 -1.59 -12.44
CA ASP A 279 9.56 -2.91 -12.00
C ASP A 279 8.23 -2.87 -11.22
N CYS A 280 7.62 -1.68 -11.11
CA CYS A 280 6.31 -1.46 -10.52
C CYS A 280 5.45 -0.56 -11.43
N LEU A 281 4.31 -1.07 -11.88
CA LEU A 281 3.33 -0.32 -12.66
C LEU A 281 2.31 0.32 -11.72
N THR A 282 2.24 1.65 -11.71
CA THR A 282 1.23 2.37 -10.91
C THR A 282 0.05 2.73 -11.80
N LEU A 283 -1.03 1.96 -11.69
CA LEU A 283 -2.22 2.09 -12.52
C LEU A 283 -3.28 2.94 -11.84
N LYS A 284 -4.23 3.48 -12.60
CA LYS A 284 -5.41 4.17 -12.06
C LYS A 284 -6.31 3.18 -11.31
N ASP A 285 -6.74 3.52 -10.10
CA ASP A 285 -7.75 2.71 -9.40
C ASP A 285 -9.14 2.89 -10.03
N MET A 286 -10.01 1.88 -9.87
CA MET A 286 -11.38 1.85 -10.42
C MET A 286 -11.48 2.23 -11.91
N ASN A 287 -10.51 1.81 -12.72
CA ASN A 287 -10.46 2.13 -14.15
C ASN A 287 -10.36 0.86 -15.01
N SER A 288 -11.21 0.74 -16.02
CA SER A 288 -11.23 -0.42 -16.94
C SER A 288 -9.92 -0.59 -17.70
N SER A 289 -9.25 0.51 -18.09
CA SER A 289 -7.95 0.44 -18.78
C SER A 289 -6.87 -0.24 -17.94
N SER A 290 -6.96 -0.15 -16.61
CA SER A 290 -6.06 -0.85 -15.70
C SER A 290 -6.22 -2.37 -15.80
N LEU A 291 -7.46 -2.85 -15.88
CA LEU A 291 -7.74 -4.28 -16.10
C LEU A 291 -7.22 -4.74 -17.46
N ASP A 292 -7.37 -3.93 -18.51
CA ASP A 292 -6.90 -4.27 -19.86
C ASP A 292 -5.38 -4.40 -19.93
N VAL A 293 -4.65 -3.52 -19.23
CA VAL A 293 -3.18 -3.61 -19.14
C VAL A 293 -2.74 -4.84 -18.34
N ILE A 294 -3.44 -5.17 -17.25
CA ILE A 294 -3.16 -6.39 -16.48
C ILE A 294 -3.31 -7.63 -17.39
N ARG A 295 -4.39 -7.70 -18.17
CA ARG A 295 -4.60 -8.79 -19.16
C ARG A 295 -3.49 -8.80 -20.22
N ALA A 296 -3.20 -7.65 -20.82
CA ALA A 296 -2.22 -7.55 -21.90
C ALA A 296 -0.78 -7.88 -21.47
N ARG A 297 -0.45 -7.65 -20.20
CA ARG A 297 0.90 -7.86 -19.62
C ARG A 297 0.96 -9.00 -18.60
N ALA A 298 -0.04 -9.88 -18.55
CA ALA A 298 -0.14 -10.96 -17.56
C ALA A 298 1.14 -11.78 -17.38
N LYS A 299 1.80 -12.13 -18.50
CA LYS A 299 3.06 -12.91 -18.51
C LYS A 299 4.27 -12.18 -17.89
N GLU A 300 4.14 -10.90 -17.59
CA GLU A 300 5.19 -10.06 -17.01
C GLU A 300 4.90 -9.67 -15.56
N ILE A 301 3.68 -9.93 -15.05
CA ILE A 301 3.20 -9.47 -13.74
C ILE A 301 3.27 -10.59 -12.70
N ALA A 302 4.09 -10.40 -11.68
CA ALA A 302 4.25 -11.29 -10.53
C ALA A 302 3.13 -11.20 -9.51
N GLY A 303 2.48 -10.05 -9.41
CA GLY A 303 1.38 -9.85 -8.49
C GLY A 303 0.71 -8.50 -8.69
N VAL A 304 -0.58 -8.46 -8.36
CA VAL A 304 -1.35 -7.23 -8.22
C VAL A 304 -1.49 -6.93 -6.74
N LEU A 305 -0.82 -5.87 -6.30
CA LEU A 305 -0.85 -5.37 -4.92
C LEU A 305 -1.90 -4.27 -4.81
N ILE A 306 -2.86 -4.44 -3.90
CA ILE A 306 -3.95 -3.50 -3.71
C ILE A 306 -4.27 -3.34 -2.23
N ASN A 307 -4.50 -2.11 -1.77
CA ASN A 307 -5.21 -1.88 -0.52
C ASN A 307 -6.71 -2.06 -0.82
N PRO A 308 -7.40 -3.04 -0.19
CA PRO A 308 -8.83 -3.24 -0.37
C PRO A 308 -9.68 -2.10 0.20
N VAL A 309 -9.04 -1.09 0.78
CA VAL A 309 -9.61 0.22 1.03
C VAL A 309 -8.53 1.25 0.72
N GLN A 310 -8.80 2.12 -0.26
CA GLN A 310 -7.97 3.29 -0.54
C GLN A 310 -8.37 4.43 0.41
N ALA A 311 -8.13 4.27 1.71
CA ALA A 311 -8.47 5.32 2.67
C ALA A 311 -7.40 5.42 3.75
N PHE A 312 -6.84 6.62 3.87
CA PHE A 312 -6.15 7.06 5.08
C PHE A 312 -6.72 8.38 5.64
N HIS A 313 -7.88 8.82 5.13
CA HIS A 313 -8.74 9.80 5.80
C HIS A 313 -10.13 9.76 5.18
N PRO A 314 -11.18 10.07 5.95
CA PRO A 314 -12.53 10.26 5.42
C PRO A 314 -12.70 11.51 4.53
N ASN A 315 -11.66 12.32 4.31
CA ASN A 315 -11.70 13.54 3.48
C ASN A 315 -10.45 13.76 2.58
N SER A 316 -9.43 12.87 2.56
CA SER A 316 -8.22 12.88 1.68
C SER A 316 -7.16 11.87 2.17
N PRO A 317 -6.50 11.01 1.36
CA PRO A 317 -5.44 10.12 1.85
C PRO A 317 -4.32 10.85 2.65
N PRO A 318 -3.41 10.13 3.36
CA PRO A 318 -2.55 10.75 4.37
C PRO A 318 -1.67 11.83 3.73
N PRO A 319 -1.11 12.78 4.51
CA PRO A 319 -0.20 13.79 3.99
C PRO A 319 1.11 13.12 3.54
N SER A 320 1.08 12.48 2.38
CA SER A 320 2.15 12.62 1.41
C SER A 320 1.66 13.69 0.46
N ASP A 321 2.45 14.73 0.21
CA ASP A 321 2.10 15.87 -0.64
C ASP A 321 1.57 15.45 -2.03
N THR A 322 1.84 14.21 -2.45
CA THR A 322 1.38 13.58 -3.69
C THR A 322 -0.14 13.47 -3.78
N VAL A 323 -0.80 13.36 -2.63
CA VAL A 323 -2.25 13.13 -2.51
C VAL A 323 -3.03 14.45 -2.57
N LEU A 324 -2.41 15.59 -2.24
CA LEU A 324 -3.05 16.89 -2.42
C LEU A 324 -3.12 17.32 -3.90
N LEU A 325 -2.39 16.62 -4.77
CA LEU A 325 -2.23 16.96 -6.18
C LEU A 325 -3.11 16.15 -7.15
N THR A 326 -3.93 15.21 -6.66
CA THR A 326 -4.84 14.48 -7.55
C THR A 326 -6.30 14.84 -7.23
N SER A 327 -6.92 15.55 -8.16
CA SER A 327 -8.26 16.12 -8.06
C SER A 327 -9.40 15.08 -8.19
N GLY A 328 -9.09 13.79 -8.23
CA GLY A 328 -10.03 12.70 -8.48
C GLY A 328 -10.12 11.65 -7.36
N PHE A 329 -9.75 11.99 -6.12
CA PHE A 329 -9.83 11.04 -5.02
C PHE A 329 -11.25 10.82 -4.53
N ARG A 330 -11.52 9.58 -4.10
CA ARG A 330 -12.80 9.12 -3.55
C ARG A 330 -13.36 10.13 -2.57
N LYS A 331 -14.58 10.59 -2.82
CA LYS A 331 -15.40 11.14 -1.74
C LYS A 331 -15.80 9.97 -0.87
N THR A 332 -15.90 10.18 0.44
CA THR A 332 -16.39 9.20 1.42
C THR A 332 -17.81 8.68 1.15
N GLN A 333 -18.45 9.12 0.05
CA GLN A 333 -19.73 8.65 -0.45
C GLN A 333 -19.63 7.50 -1.47
N ASP A 334 -18.43 7.09 -1.90
CA ASP A 334 -18.31 5.99 -2.88
C ASP A 334 -18.90 4.71 -2.28
N SER A 335 -19.96 4.22 -2.91
CA SER A 335 -20.77 3.12 -2.41
C SER A 335 -19.91 1.88 -2.20
N THR A 336 -20.00 1.26 -1.02
CA THR A 336 -19.33 -0.03 -0.74
C THR A 336 -19.56 -1.02 -1.88
N ALA A 337 -20.76 -1.02 -2.48
CA ALA A 337 -21.15 -1.89 -3.58
C ALA A 337 -20.32 -1.69 -4.87
N GLU A 338 -20.07 -0.45 -5.30
CA GLU A 338 -19.25 -0.18 -6.50
C GLU A 338 -17.81 -0.66 -6.31
N TYR A 339 -17.24 -0.42 -5.12
CA TYR A 339 -15.89 -0.87 -4.87
C TYR A 339 -15.80 -2.39 -4.71
N THR A 340 -16.78 -3.03 -4.08
CA THR A 340 -16.91 -4.50 -4.08
C THR A 340 -16.89 -5.04 -5.50
N HIS A 341 -17.70 -4.46 -6.40
CA HIS A 341 -17.77 -4.89 -7.80
C HIS A 341 -16.45 -4.67 -8.56
N TRP A 342 -15.74 -3.57 -8.29
CA TRP A 342 -14.40 -3.35 -8.82
C TRP A 342 -13.41 -4.44 -8.36
N LEU A 343 -13.37 -4.74 -7.06
CA LEU A 343 -12.50 -5.77 -6.51
C LEU A 343 -12.86 -7.17 -7.06
N GLN A 344 -14.14 -7.46 -7.27
CA GLN A 344 -14.60 -8.71 -7.90
C GLN A 344 -14.05 -8.84 -9.33
N LYS A 345 -14.16 -7.79 -10.15
CA LYS A 345 -13.58 -7.75 -11.50
C LYS A 345 -12.06 -7.90 -11.47
N LEU A 346 -11.39 -7.24 -10.53
CA LEU A 346 -9.94 -7.35 -10.38
C LEU A 346 -9.52 -8.78 -10.03
N ARG A 347 -10.23 -9.42 -9.09
CA ARG A 347 -10.04 -10.83 -8.71
C ARG A 347 -10.26 -11.75 -9.90
N GLU A 348 -11.32 -11.57 -10.67
CA GLU A 348 -11.61 -12.36 -11.88
C GLU A 348 -10.47 -12.26 -12.90
N VAL A 349 -9.98 -11.04 -13.16
CA VAL A 349 -8.85 -10.80 -14.07
C VAL A 349 -7.59 -11.49 -13.56
N CYS A 350 -7.27 -11.35 -12.28
CA CYS A 350 -6.11 -12.00 -11.66
C CYS A 350 -6.19 -13.51 -11.79
N THR A 351 -7.35 -14.11 -11.52
CA THR A 351 -7.58 -15.56 -11.69
C THR A 351 -7.43 -16.00 -13.14
N THR A 352 -8.09 -15.32 -14.07
CA THR A 352 -8.05 -15.66 -15.51
C THR A 352 -6.65 -15.56 -16.09
N CYS A 353 -5.86 -14.63 -15.59
CA CYS A 353 -4.50 -14.36 -16.06
C CYS A 353 -3.42 -15.11 -15.28
N ASP A 354 -3.78 -15.94 -14.30
CA ASP A 354 -2.84 -16.61 -13.39
C ASP A 354 -1.86 -15.61 -12.74
N ILE A 355 -2.41 -14.52 -12.20
CA ILE A 355 -1.65 -13.48 -11.48
C ILE A 355 -2.08 -13.52 -10.01
N PRO A 356 -1.15 -13.66 -9.05
CA PRO A 356 -1.46 -13.52 -7.64
C PRO A 356 -2.10 -12.16 -7.31
N LEU A 357 -3.29 -12.18 -6.70
CA LEU A 357 -3.86 -11.01 -6.06
C LEU A 357 -3.34 -10.93 -4.63
N ILE A 358 -2.72 -9.80 -4.30
CA ILE A 358 -2.13 -9.53 -2.99
C ILE A 358 -2.93 -8.41 -2.33
N PHE A 359 -3.64 -8.74 -1.26
CA PHE A 359 -4.30 -7.74 -0.43
C PHE A 359 -3.34 -7.18 0.60
N ASP A 360 -3.10 -5.87 0.54
CA ASP A 360 -2.50 -5.14 1.64
C ASP A 360 -3.58 -4.73 2.63
N GLU A 361 -3.70 -5.56 3.66
CA GLU A 361 -4.60 -5.41 4.79
C GLU A 361 -3.89 -4.89 6.05
N VAL A 362 -2.75 -4.21 5.90
CA VAL A 362 -2.04 -3.58 7.04
C VAL A 362 -2.93 -2.56 7.75
N TYR A 363 -3.85 -1.92 7.04
CA TYR A 363 -4.83 -0.99 7.60
C TYR A 363 -6.25 -1.55 7.70
N SER A 364 -6.74 -2.24 6.66
CA SER A 364 -8.12 -2.77 6.62
C SER A 364 -8.32 -4.04 7.45
N GLY A 365 -7.24 -4.78 7.69
CA GLY A 365 -7.27 -6.06 8.41
C GLY A 365 -7.78 -5.86 9.82
N PHE A 366 -8.73 -6.70 10.23
CA PHE A 366 -9.37 -6.64 11.54
C PHE A 366 -10.03 -5.29 11.85
N ARG A 367 -10.31 -4.45 10.85
CA ARG A 367 -10.97 -3.14 11.02
C ARG A 367 -12.37 -3.15 10.43
N LEU A 368 -12.51 -3.68 9.22
CA LEU A 368 -13.80 -3.78 8.54
C LEU A 368 -14.68 -4.90 9.10
N ALA A 369 -14.06 -6.04 9.38
CA ALA A 369 -14.64 -7.24 9.94
C ALA A 369 -13.55 -8.03 10.69
N PRO A 370 -13.91 -9.00 11.56
CA PRO A 370 -12.94 -9.89 12.20
C PRO A 370 -11.99 -10.59 11.21
N GLY A 371 -12.50 -11.02 10.05
CA GLY A 371 -11.74 -11.60 8.95
C GLY A 371 -11.11 -10.60 7.98
N GLY A 372 -11.14 -9.30 8.29
CA GLY A 372 -10.62 -8.24 7.44
C GLY A 372 -11.47 -7.96 6.21
N ALA A 373 -10.85 -7.34 5.21
CA ALA A 373 -11.48 -6.95 3.96
C ALA A 373 -11.91 -8.17 3.13
N GLN A 374 -11.23 -9.30 3.24
CA GLN A 374 -11.67 -10.54 2.60
C GLN A 374 -13.09 -10.95 3.04
N GLU A 375 -13.38 -10.92 4.34
CA GLU A 375 -14.72 -11.19 4.87
C GLU A 375 -15.70 -10.08 4.48
N TYR A 376 -15.29 -8.81 4.65
CA TYR A 376 -16.15 -7.66 4.40
C TYR A 376 -16.63 -7.57 2.94
N TYR A 377 -15.73 -7.79 1.97
CA TYR A 377 -16.04 -7.73 0.54
C TYR A 377 -16.44 -9.09 -0.04
N GLY A 378 -16.23 -10.20 0.68
CA GLY A 378 -16.45 -11.56 0.17
C GLY A 378 -15.48 -11.95 -0.95
N ILE A 379 -14.22 -11.50 -0.89
CA ILE A 379 -13.22 -11.69 -1.96
C ILE A 379 -11.95 -12.30 -1.37
N ALA A 380 -11.54 -13.45 -1.91
CA ALA A 380 -10.32 -14.14 -1.49
C ALA A 380 -9.08 -13.68 -2.29
N ALA A 381 -8.04 -13.26 -1.58
CA ALA A 381 -6.73 -12.98 -2.14
C ALA A 381 -5.88 -14.28 -2.21
N ASP A 382 -4.79 -14.25 -2.98
CA ASP A 382 -3.81 -15.33 -3.02
C ASP A 382 -2.73 -15.15 -1.94
N MET A 383 -2.50 -13.90 -1.55
CA MET A 383 -1.67 -13.48 -0.42
C MET A 383 -2.32 -12.31 0.29
N VAL A 384 -2.16 -12.24 1.60
CA VAL A 384 -2.64 -11.13 2.43
C VAL A 384 -1.51 -10.66 3.33
N VAL A 385 -1.28 -9.35 3.34
CA VAL A 385 -0.32 -8.70 4.23
C VAL A 385 -1.08 -8.03 5.36
N TYR A 386 -0.76 -8.41 6.60
CA TYR A 386 -1.31 -7.80 7.82
C TYR A 386 -0.22 -7.06 8.60
N GLY A 387 -0.66 -6.15 9.47
CA GLY A 387 0.20 -5.41 10.40
C GLY A 387 -0.66 -4.69 11.44
N LYS A 388 -0.12 -3.64 12.06
CA LYS A 388 -0.83 -2.78 13.02
C LYS A 388 -1.61 -3.58 14.07
N THR A 389 -2.93 -3.63 13.93
CA THR A 389 -3.91 -4.23 14.83
C THR A 389 -3.59 -5.67 15.21
N VAL A 390 -3.10 -6.48 14.26
CA VAL A 390 -2.93 -7.94 14.41
C VAL A 390 -2.00 -8.36 15.56
N ALA A 391 -1.09 -7.47 15.95
CA ALA A 391 -0.10 -7.74 16.98
C ALA A 391 -0.58 -7.48 18.41
N GLY A 392 -1.85 -7.09 18.60
CA GLY A 392 -2.35 -6.72 19.92
C GLY A 392 -1.64 -5.51 20.52
N GLY A 393 -1.16 -4.57 19.68
CA GLY A 393 -0.51 -3.31 20.11
C GLY A 393 1.00 -3.28 19.99
N MET A 394 1.60 -4.39 19.58
CA MET A 394 3.04 -4.52 19.36
C MET A 394 3.42 -4.27 17.88
N PRO A 395 4.69 -3.97 17.55
CA PRO A 395 5.10 -3.81 16.16
C PRO A 395 5.19 -5.17 15.44
N ILE A 396 4.52 -5.28 14.29
CA ILE A 396 4.67 -6.44 13.39
C ILE A 396 4.23 -6.10 11.96
N GLY A 397 4.71 -6.90 11.01
CA GLY A 397 3.99 -7.20 9.77
C GLY A 397 4.04 -8.70 9.51
N LEU A 398 3.06 -9.22 8.78
CA LEU A 398 3.06 -10.64 8.41
C LEU A 398 2.41 -10.86 7.05
N VAL A 399 2.79 -11.96 6.41
CA VAL A 399 2.25 -12.39 5.12
C VAL A 399 1.58 -13.74 5.31
N CYS A 400 0.28 -13.81 5.05
CA CYS A 400 -0.43 -15.06 4.84
C CYS A 400 -0.47 -15.34 3.33
N GLY A 401 -0.27 -16.57 2.89
CA GLY A 401 -0.25 -16.88 1.45
C GLY A 401 -0.58 -18.34 1.15
N LYS A 402 -0.99 -18.58 -0.10
CA LYS A 402 -1.05 -19.92 -0.67
C LYS A 402 0.32 -20.58 -0.61
N LYS A 403 0.39 -21.88 -0.35
CA LYS A 403 1.64 -22.64 -0.21
C LYS A 403 2.61 -22.44 -1.38
N VAL A 404 2.08 -22.45 -2.60
CA VAL A 404 2.87 -22.26 -3.83
C VAL A 404 3.52 -20.86 -3.93
N LEU A 405 2.96 -19.86 -3.25
CA LEU A 405 3.47 -18.48 -3.24
C LEU A 405 4.36 -18.18 -2.03
N MET A 406 4.40 -19.05 -1.03
CA MET A 406 5.17 -18.86 0.20
C MET A 406 6.50 -19.62 0.19
N GLN A 407 6.81 -20.37 -0.88
CA GLN A 407 8.10 -21.04 -1.03
C GLN A 407 9.25 -20.04 -1.03
N ARG A 408 10.31 -20.39 -0.28
CA ARG A 408 11.49 -19.54 -0.06
C ARG A 408 12.77 -20.09 -0.67
N PHE A 409 12.73 -21.31 -1.19
CA PHE A 409 13.82 -21.95 -1.90
C PHE A 409 13.23 -22.93 -2.90
N ASP A 410 14.01 -23.26 -3.93
CA ASP A 410 13.66 -24.26 -4.93
C ASP A 410 14.32 -25.60 -4.53
N PRO A 411 13.54 -26.66 -4.22
CA PRO A 411 14.11 -27.95 -3.82
C PRO A 411 15.03 -28.56 -4.88
N GLU A 412 14.75 -28.33 -6.16
CA GLU A 412 15.53 -28.84 -7.28
C GLU A 412 16.73 -27.93 -7.61
N HIS A 413 16.71 -26.67 -7.14
CA HIS A 413 17.75 -25.69 -7.38
C HIS A 413 18.16 -25.01 -6.06
N PRO A 414 18.97 -25.65 -5.20
CA PRO A 414 19.23 -25.21 -3.83
C PRO A 414 19.76 -23.77 -3.68
N MET A 415 20.43 -23.24 -4.71
CA MET A 415 20.96 -21.86 -4.72
C MET A 415 19.91 -20.81 -5.11
N ARG A 416 18.74 -21.22 -5.60
CA ARG A 416 17.63 -20.34 -5.94
C ARG A 416 16.79 -20.10 -4.69
N ILE A 417 17.08 -19.01 -4.00
CA ILE A 417 16.45 -18.65 -2.73
C ILE A 417 15.75 -17.29 -2.78
N ALA A 418 14.63 -17.16 -2.08
CA ALA A 418 14.02 -15.89 -1.71
C ALA A 418 14.54 -15.50 -0.32
N TYR A 419 15.63 -14.73 -0.30
CA TYR A 419 16.26 -14.32 0.94
C TYR A 419 15.38 -13.28 1.68
N VAL A 420 14.73 -13.68 2.76
CA VAL A 420 13.85 -12.83 3.59
C VAL A 420 14.12 -13.11 5.06
N VAL A 421 14.89 -12.27 5.73
CA VAL A 421 15.33 -12.54 7.12
C VAL A 421 15.06 -11.30 7.96
N GLY A 422 14.67 -11.50 9.21
CA GLY A 422 14.50 -10.43 10.20
C GLY A 422 14.92 -10.93 11.58
N THR A 423 15.81 -10.19 12.24
CA THR A 423 16.38 -10.56 13.55
C THR A 423 15.31 -10.72 14.63
N PHE A 424 14.34 -9.81 14.63
CA PHE A 424 13.26 -9.76 15.61
C PHE A 424 11.96 -10.42 15.11
N SER A 425 11.99 -11.09 13.94
CA SER A 425 10.83 -11.83 13.43
C SER A 425 10.36 -12.85 14.46
N ALA A 426 9.05 -12.86 14.73
CA ALA A 426 8.42 -13.72 15.73
C ALA A 426 8.95 -13.54 17.17
N HIS A 427 9.37 -12.32 17.55
CA HIS A 427 9.78 -12.00 18.92
C HIS A 427 8.73 -12.45 19.96
N PRO A 428 9.12 -13.15 21.06
CA PRO A 428 8.17 -13.75 22.00
C PRO A 428 7.11 -12.80 22.56
N LEU A 429 7.50 -11.59 23.01
CA LEU A 429 6.55 -10.57 23.50
C LEU A 429 5.49 -10.18 22.45
N VAL A 430 5.88 -10.05 21.18
CA VAL A 430 4.95 -9.72 20.07
C VAL A 430 4.00 -10.89 19.83
N MET A 431 4.53 -12.11 19.85
CA MET A 431 3.74 -13.33 19.65
C MET A 431 2.74 -13.57 20.79
N GLY A 432 3.12 -13.28 22.04
CA GLY A 432 2.22 -13.36 23.19
C GLY A 432 1.06 -12.37 23.09
N ALA A 433 1.35 -11.08 22.84
CA ALA A 433 0.31 -10.07 22.69
C ALA A 433 -0.61 -10.33 21.49
N MET A 434 -0.04 -10.77 20.36
CA MET A 434 -0.79 -11.23 19.19
C MET A 434 -1.72 -12.39 19.52
N ASN A 435 -1.29 -13.36 20.32
CA ASN A 435 -2.12 -14.52 20.64
C ASN A 435 -3.40 -14.13 21.36
N GLU A 436 -3.28 -13.26 22.37
CA GLU A 436 -4.43 -12.73 23.11
C GLU A 436 -5.39 -11.95 22.19
N PHE A 437 -4.85 -11.16 21.25
CA PHE A 437 -5.65 -10.49 20.23
C PHE A 437 -6.38 -11.47 19.31
N LEU A 438 -5.66 -12.44 18.73
CA LEU A 438 -6.23 -13.40 17.78
C LEU A 438 -7.30 -14.28 18.45
N ARG A 439 -7.08 -14.70 19.69
CA ARG A 439 -8.07 -15.41 20.51
C ARG A 439 -9.33 -14.59 20.71
N TRP A 440 -9.21 -13.28 20.94
CA TRP A 440 -10.35 -12.37 21.02
C TRP A 440 -11.05 -12.23 19.67
N VAL A 441 -10.31 -12.04 18.56
CA VAL A 441 -10.88 -11.85 17.22
C VAL A 441 -11.78 -13.01 16.81
N VAL A 442 -11.38 -14.24 17.09
CA VAL A 442 -12.14 -15.44 16.66
C VAL A 442 -13.35 -15.76 17.57
N GLN A 443 -13.57 -15.02 18.64
CA GLN A 443 -14.75 -15.22 19.50
C GLN A 443 -16.03 -14.81 18.75
N PRO A 444 -17.11 -15.61 18.82
CA PRO A 444 -18.39 -15.25 18.20
C PRO A 444 -18.95 -13.90 18.67
N SER A 445 -18.73 -13.54 19.94
CA SER A 445 -19.11 -12.24 20.49
C SER A 445 -18.41 -11.07 19.81
N THR A 446 -17.21 -11.26 19.29
CA THR A 446 -16.45 -10.20 18.64
C THR A 446 -17.10 -9.76 17.33
N ALA A 447 -17.66 -10.68 16.55
CA ALA A 447 -18.39 -10.33 15.33
C ALA A 447 -19.57 -9.37 15.60
N GLN A 448 -20.26 -9.54 16.73
CA GLN A 448 -21.33 -8.61 17.14
C GLN A 448 -20.77 -7.22 17.48
N LEU A 449 -19.63 -7.14 18.19
CA LEU A 449 -19.00 -5.86 18.52
C LEU A 449 -18.64 -5.04 17.27
N TYR A 450 -18.16 -5.69 16.21
CA TYR A 450 -17.88 -5.02 14.93
C TYR A 450 -19.16 -4.50 14.26
N ARG A 451 -20.24 -5.30 14.26
CA ARG A 451 -21.55 -4.85 13.73
C ARG A 451 -22.06 -3.64 14.48
N ASP A 452 -22.03 -3.66 15.81
CA ASP A 452 -22.49 -2.56 16.65
C ASP A 452 -21.62 -1.30 16.49
N ALA A 453 -20.29 -1.46 16.33
CA ALA A 453 -19.39 -0.35 16.05
C ALA A 453 -19.66 0.28 14.67
N ASN A 454 -19.79 -0.54 13.63
CA ASN A 454 -20.09 -0.08 12.27
C ASN A 454 -21.44 0.63 12.20
N GLN A 455 -22.47 0.08 12.86
CA GLN A 455 -23.79 0.71 12.92
C GLN A 455 -23.72 2.09 13.59
N ARG A 456 -23.09 2.19 14.77
CA ARG A 456 -22.92 3.47 15.48
C ARG A 456 -22.16 4.50 14.66
N CYS A 457 -21.08 4.09 13.98
CA CYS A 457 -20.33 4.97 13.09
C CYS A 457 -21.19 5.47 11.92
N ASN A 458 -21.97 4.59 11.29
CA ASN A 458 -22.87 4.96 10.19
C ASN A 458 -23.98 5.93 10.64
N GLU A 459 -24.57 5.69 11.81
CA GLU A 459 -25.55 6.58 12.41
C GLU A 459 -24.94 7.95 12.73
N TRP A 460 -23.75 7.98 13.32
CA TRP A 460 -23.02 9.22 13.60
C TRP A 460 -22.73 10.02 12.32
N VAL A 461 -22.20 9.36 11.27
CA VAL A 461 -21.94 10.00 9.98
C VAL A 461 -23.23 10.55 9.36
N ARG A 462 -24.31 9.76 9.36
CA ARG A 462 -25.61 10.20 8.84
C ARG A 462 -26.13 11.43 9.58
N SER A 463 -26.21 11.36 10.91
CA SER A 463 -26.70 12.46 11.74
C SER A 463 -25.85 13.73 11.59
N THR A 464 -24.53 13.58 11.45
CA THR A 464 -23.63 14.73 11.29
C THR A 464 -23.85 15.38 9.93
N ASN A 465 -23.99 14.58 8.86
CA ASN A 465 -24.30 15.10 7.54
C ASN A 465 -25.68 15.79 7.50
N GLU A 466 -26.68 15.25 8.20
CA GLU A 466 -28.01 15.88 8.33
C GLU A 466 -27.97 17.21 9.09
N ILE A 467 -27.10 17.35 10.09
CA ILE A 467 -26.91 18.62 10.83
C ILE A 467 -26.15 19.66 10.01
N LEU A 468 -25.24 19.23 9.13
CA LEU A 468 -24.41 20.10 8.30
C LEU A 468 -25.07 20.51 6.98
N ALA A 469 -26.04 19.74 6.49
CA ALA A 469 -26.84 20.03 5.30
C ALA A 469 -27.92 21.07 5.60
#